data_AF-A0A538GUL9-F1
#
_entry.id   AF-A0A538GUL9-F1
#
_cell.length_a   1.000
_cell.length_b   1.000
_cell.length_c   1.000
_cell.angle_alpha   90.00
_cell.angle_beta   90.00
_cell.angle_gamma   90.00
#
_symmetry.space_group_name_H-M   'P 1'
#
loop_
_entity.id
_entity.type
_entity.pdbx_description
1 polymer ?
#
loop_
_entity_poly.entity_id
_entity_poly.type
_entity_poly.pdbx_seq_one_letter_code
_entity_poly.pdbx_strand_id
1 'polypeptide(L)' 'MSKLKLNITMSIDGFVAGPDQSPEHPLGVGGEELH' A
#
# COMPACT_ATOMS: atom_id res chain seq x y z
N MET A 1 -5.73 -11.10 -27.69
CA MET A 1 -5.50 -10.00 -26.74
C MET A 1 -5.40 -10.58 -25.34
N SER A 2 -4.30 -10.36 -24.64
CA SER A 2 -4.11 -10.78 -23.24
C SER A 2 -4.87 -9.84 -22.29
N LYS A 3 -5.45 -10.39 -21.21
CA LYS A 3 -6.05 -9.61 -20.12
C LYS A 3 -5.07 -9.49 -18.96
N LEU A 4 -4.75 -8.27 -18.56
CA LEU A 4 -4.00 -7.99 -17.34
C LEU A 4 -4.98 -7.92 -16.15
N LYS A 5 -4.65 -8.59 -15.05
CA LYS A 5 -5.41 -8.55 -13.80
C LYS A 5 -4.46 -8.20 -12.66
N LEU A 6 -4.93 -7.36 -11.74
CA LEU A 6 -4.22 -7.01 -10.51
C LEU A 6 -5.12 -7.29 -9.31
N ASN A 7 -4.53 -7.74 -8.20
CA ASN A 7 -5.17 -7.80 -6.90
C ASN A 7 -4.30 -6.98 -5.94
N ILE A 8 -4.84 -5.89 -5.44
CA ILE A 8 -4.20 -4.99 -4.48
C ILE A 8 -5.23 -4.59 -3.42
N THR A 9 -4.76 -4.36 -2.20
CA THR A 9 -5.56 -3.85 -1.08
C THR A 9 -5.18 -2.38 -0.85
N MET A 10 -6.14 -1.58 -0.41
CA MET A 10 -5.91 -0.20 0.00
C MET A 10 -6.79 0.13 1.20
N SER A 11 -6.36 1.09 2.00
CA SER A 11 -7.21 1.69 3.02
C SER A 11 -8.34 2.54 2.43
N ILE A 12 -9.30 2.89 3.28
CA ILE A 12 -10.47 3.70 2.88
C ILE A 12 -10.11 5.12 2.42
N ASP A 13 -8.99 5.65 2.89
CA ASP A 13 -8.42 6.95 2.50
C ASP A 13 -7.45 6.85 1.30
N GLY A 14 -7.29 5.66 0.72
CA GLY A 14 -6.65 5.46 -0.58
C GLY A 14 -5.15 5.13 -0.53
N PHE A 15 -4.62 4.75 0.64
CA PHE A 15 -3.23 4.36 0.79
C PHE A 15 -3.04 2.85 0.57
N VAL A 16 -2.04 2.50 -0.24
CA VAL A 16 -1.57 1.12 -0.44
C VAL A 16 -0.34 0.82 0.45
N ALA A 17 0.38 1.87 0.83
CA ALA A 17 1.40 1.91 1.87
C ALA A 17 1.18 3.18 2.69
N GLY A 18 1.57 3.18 3.95
CA GLY A 18 1.43 4.33 4.83
C GLY A 18 2.18 5.56 4.29
N PRO A 19 1.81 6.78 4.71
CA PRO A 19 2.55 7.98 4.37
C PRO A 19 4.00 7.95 4.90
N ASP A 20 4.84 8.86 4.41
CA ASP A 20 6.23 9.06 4.89
C ASP A 20 7.13 7.81 4.82
N GLN A 21 7.06 7.06 3.70
CA GLN A 21 7.94 5.92 3.47
C GLN A 21 9.43 6.30 3.49
N SER A 22 10.23 5.52 4.23
CA SER A 22 11.68 5.67 4.32
C SER A 22 12.36 4.31 4.51
N PRO A 23 13.70 4.22 4.45
CA PRO A 23 14.40 2.97 4.80
C PRO A 23 14.10 2.48 6.22
N GLU A 24 13.85 3.40 7.16
CA GLU A 24 13.48 3.11 8.54
C GLU A 24 11.99 2.73 8.67
N HIS A 25 11.15 3.23 7.76
CA HIS A 25 9.70 2.96 7.70
C HIS A 25 9.31 2.43 6.32
N PRO A 26 9.67 1.17 5.99
CA PRO A 26 9.57 0.65 4.63
C PRO A 26 8.12 0.58 4.12
N LEU A 27 7.16 0.33 5.01
CA LEU A 27 5.73 0.34 4.68
C LEU A 27 5.07 1.70 4.89
N GLY A 28 5.83 2.73 5.28
CA GLY A 28 5.31 4.02 5.73
C GLY A 28 4.71 3.94 7.13
N VAL A 29 4.44 5.10 7.71
CA VAL A 29 3.88 5.23 9.06
C VAL A 29 2.45 4.67 9.05
N GLY A 30 2.14 3.74 9.98
CA GLY A 30 0.85 3.05 10.03
C GLY A 30 0.61 2.04 8.89
N GLY A 31 1.59 1.82 8.01
CA GLY A 31 1.45 0.92 6.85
C GLY A 31 1.19 -0.54 7.21
N GLU A 32 1.60 -0.97 8.41
CA GLU A 32 1.32 -2.31 8.92
C GLU A 32 -0.18 -2.56 9.20
N GLU A 33 -0.96 -1.50 9.40
CA GLU A 33 -2.41 -1.57 9.68
C GLU A 33 -3.27 -1.63 8.41
N LEU A 34 -2.67 -1.46 7.23
CA LEU A 34 -3.37 -1.43 5.94
C LEU A 34 -3.72 -2.84 5.39
N HIS A 35 -3.43 -3.91 6.13
CA HIS A 35 -3.47 -5.32 5.69
C HIS A 35 -4.64 -6.11 6.28
#